data_AF-A0A4Y1ZGC3-F1
#
_entry.id   AF-A0A4Y1ZGC3-F1
#
_cell.length_a   1.000
_cell.length_b   1.000
_cell.length_c   1.000
_cell.angle_alpha   90.00
_cell.angle_beta   90.00
_cell.angle_gamma   90.00
#
_symmetry.space_group_name_H-M   'P 1'
#
loop_
_entity.id
_entity.type
_entity.pdbx_description
1 polymer ?
#
loop_
_entity_poly.entity_id
_entity_poly.type
_entity_poly.pdbx_seq_one_letter_code
_entity_poly.pdbx_strand_id
1 'polypeptide(L)'
;MKKSKIFIAACFLTVLAVGTSACGQSSTHQPPAKNQATPDHSVQSTDDPSQSKGSTTDAESEPSSTNYEHKPTSSAGNNESTETLAQYSVKEIEYARVWLQLGANQNIEGLYVRHISAGTPLNPDDTTSANYPEDVIQLAGSRLVDGSVTYHSNGDGTINVYNVPLRWDGQYPAGKKFYTAITKNTKHVSIDTGDNKKVIEFIKLLK
;
A
#
# COMPACT_ATOMS: atom_id res chain seq x y z
N MET A 1 -20.42 24.18 47.03
CA MET A 1 -20.48 25.51 46.38
C MET A 1 -20.36 25.33 44.86
N LYS A 2 -21.34 25.89 44.13
CA LYS A 2 -21.52 26.16 42.68
C LYS A 2 -20.81 25.28 41.63
N LYS A 3 -21.63 24.48 40.92
CA LYS A 3 -21.38 24.02 39.55
C LYS A 3 -21.77 25.15 38.59
N SER A 4 -20.85 25.63 37.76
CA SER A 4 -21.17 26.61 36.71
C SER A 4 -21.43 25.87 35.40
N LYS A 5 -22.67 25.94 34.89
CA LYS A 5 -23.04 25.51 33.56
C LYS A 5 -23.01 26.74 32.66
N ILE A 6 -22.09 26.78 31.70
CA ILE A 6 -22.02 27.82 30.68
C ILE A 6 -22.84 27.33 29.48
N PHE A 7 -24.04 27.88 29.33
CA PHE A 7 -24.80 27.86 28.08
C PHE A 7 -24.35 29.08 27.28
N ILE A 8 -23.75 28.88 26.10
CA ILE A 8 -23.54 29.96 25.13
C ILE A 8 -24.40 29.65 23.91
N ALA A 9 -25.28 30.61 23.64
CA ALA A 9 -26.33 30.60 22.65
C ALA A 9 -25.79 30.72 21.22
N ALA A 10 -26.56 30.14 20.31
CA ALA A 10 -26.39 30.23 18.86
C ALA A 10 -26.53 31.67 18.35
N CYS A 11 -25.71 32.03 17.36
CA CYS A 11 -25.98 33.12 16.43
C CYS A 11 -25.80 32.59 15.01
N PHE A 12 -26.92 32.23 14.39
CA PHE A 12 -27.06 32.11 12.94
C PHE A 12 -26.90 33.50 12.33
N LEU A 13 -25.98 33.66 11.37
CA LEU A 13 -26.09 34.73 10.38
C LEU A 13 -25.68 34.22 9.00
N THR A 14 -26.69 34.07 8.16
CA THR A 14 -26.67 33.82 6.73
C THR A 14 -26.14 35.03 5.96
N VAL A 15 -25.29 34.80 4.94
CA VAL A 15 -25.17 35.71 3.79
C VAL A 15 -25.17 34.91 2.49
N LEU A 16 -26.16 35.22 1.66
CA LEU A 16 -26.41 34.78 0.29
C LEU A 16 -25.85 35.83 -0.69
N ALA A 17 -25.21 35.41 -1.79
CA ALA A 17 -25.07 36.13 -3.09
C ALA A 17 -24.41 35.15 -4.09
N VAL A 18 -25.06 34.57 -5.13
CA VAL A 18 -25.74 35.08 -6.35
C VAL A 18 -24.79 35.63 -7.44
N GLY A 19 -24.89 35.05 -8.65
CA GLY A 19 -24.55 35.69 -9.95
C GLY A 19 -23.38 35.06 -10.72
N THR A 20 -23.53 34.14 -11.69
CA THR A 20 -24.00 34.20 -13.11
C THR A 20 -22.90 34.38 -14.17
N SER A 21 -23.07 33.63 -15.28
CA SER A 21 -22.53 33.82 -16.65
C SER A 21 -21.18 33.13 -16.95
N ALA A 22 -20.94 32.46 -18.09
CA ALA A 22 -21.56 32.54 -19.42
C ALA A 22 -21.37 31.25 -20.25
N CYS A 23 -22.34 31.00 -21.14
CA CYS A 23 -22.28 30.05 -22.26
C CYS A 23 -21.29 30.48 -23.35
N GLY A 24 -20.84 29.53 -24.17
CA GLY A 24 -20.60 29.82 -25.60
C GLY A 24 -19.62 28.89 -26.32
N GLN A 25 -20.16 27.93 -27.07
CA GLN A 25 -20.05 27.81 -28.53
C GLN A 25 -19.80 26.35 -28.98
N SER A 26 -20.84 25.78 -29.57
CA SER A 26 -20.88 24.54 -30.33
C SER A 26 -20.32 24.75 -31.75
N SER A 27 -19.66 23.73 -32.30
CA SER A 27 -19.71 23.41 -33.74
C SER A 27 -19.35 21.94 -34.00
N THR A 28 -20.34 21.28 -34.55
CA THR A 28 -20.51 19.95 -35.13
C THR A 28 -19.61 19.72 -36.36
N HIS A 29 -19.08 18.50 -36.59
CA HIS A 29 -19.47 17.60 -37.70
C HIS A 29 -18.51 16.42 -37.91
N GLN A 30 -19.14 15.28 -38.21
CA GLN A 30 -18.69 13.90 -38.45
C GLN A 30 -18.07 13.71 -39.87
N PRO A 31 -17.29 12.63 -40.14
CA PRO A 31 -16.52 12.41 -41.38
C PRO A 31 -17.37 11.76 -42.51
N PRO A 32 -16.85 11.62 -43.75
CA PRO A 32 -16.57 10.24 -44.24
C PRO A 32 -15.52 10.06 -45.39
N ALA A 33 -15.22 8.76 -45.62
CA ALA A 33 -14.87 8.06 -46.88
C ALA A 33 -13.49 8.28 -47.53
N LYS A 34 -12.58 7.29 -47.58
CA LYS A 34 -12.55 6.02 -48.36
C LYS A 34 -12.26 6.25 -49.85
N ASN A 35 -11.09 5.80 -50.31
CA ASN A 35 -10.91 5.19 -51.62
C ASN A 35 -9.74 4.20 -51.62
N GLN A 36 -9.94 3.16 -52.42
CA GLN A 36 -9.37 1.82 -52.39
C GLN A 36 -8.79 1.54 -53.77
N ALA A 37 -7.63 0.88 -53.86
CA ALA A 37 -7.24 0.04 -55.01
C ALA A 37 -6.04 -0.87 -54.66
N THR A 38 -6.36 -2.14 -54.35
CA THR A 38 -5.58 -3.38 -54.60
C THR A 38 -5.57 -3.71 -56.12
N PRO A 39 -4.81 -4.68 -56.69
CA PRO A 39 -4.44 -6.03 -56.17
C PRO A 39 -2.96 -6.41 -56.43
N ASP A 40 -2.39 -7.54 -55.97
CA ASP A 40 -2.77 -8.91 -56.33
C ASP A 40 -1.99 -10.00 -55.55
N HIS A 41 -2.64 -11.16 -55.37
CA HIS A 41 -2.17 -12.57 -55.25
C HIS A 41 -0.91 -12.92 -54.39
N SER A 42 -0.79 -13.99 -53.59
CA SER A 42 -1.50 -15.28 -53.45
C SER A 42 -1.15 -15.96 -52.11
N VAL A 43 -2.07 -16.81 -51.68
CA VAL A 43 -2.04 -17.91 -50.71
C VAL A 43 -0.81 -18.84 -50.85
N GLN A 44 -0.21 -19.32 -49.76
CA GLN A 44 -0.37 -20.70 -49.24
C GLN A 44 0.79 -21.19 -48.35
N SER A 45 0.38 -21.81 -47.24
CA SER A 45 1.14 -22.62 -46.28
C SER A 45 1.84 -23.82 -46.92
N THR A 46 2.91 -24.33 -46.29
CA THR A 46 3.01 -25.64 -45.59
C THR A 46 4.47 -26.12 -45.50
N ASP A 47 4.84 -26.54 -44.29
CA ASP A 47 5.75 -27.63 -43.87
C ASP A 47 6.95 -28.05 -44.73
N ASP A 48 8.12 -28.12 -44.09
CA ASP A 48 9.06 -29.24 -44.25
C ASP A 48 9.87 -29.48 -42.95
N PRO A 49 10.17 -30.73 -42.56
CA PRO A 49 10.78 -31.12 -41.30
C PRO A 49 12.29 -31.41 -41.46
N SER A 50 13.04 -31.41 -40.34
CA SER A 50 14.10 -32.42 -40.15
C SER A 50 14.63 -32.45 -38.72
N GLN A 51 14.70 -33.69 -38.23
CA GLN A 51 15.28 -34.11 -36.97
C GLN A 51 16.81 -33.92 -36.94
N SER A 52 17.35 -33.62 -35.75
CA SER A 52 18.58 -34.28 -35.30
C SER A 52 18.63 -34.31 -33.77
N LYS A 53 19.03 -35.48 -33.28
CA LYS A 53 19.09 -35.98 -31.90
C LYS A 53 20.17 -35.30 -31.05
N GLY A 54 20.01 -35.34 -29.72
CA GLY A 54 21.16 -35.46 -28.81
C GLY A 54 21.04 -34.88 -27.40
N SER A 55 20.38 -35.63 -26.50
CA SER A 55 20.75 -35.90 -25.09
C SER A 55 20.96 -34.78 -24.04
N THR A 56 20.04 -34.79 -23.06
CA THR A 56 20.18 -34.70 -21.58
C THR A 56 21.07 -33.62 -20.94
N THR A 57 20.48 -32.81 -20.04
CA THR A 57 20.54 -33.00 -18.57
C THR A 57 19.69 -31.90 -17.89
N ASP A 58 18.82 -32.32 -16.97
CA ASP A 58 18.01 -31.48 -16.10
C ASP A 58 18.86 -30.64 -15.14
N ALA A 59 18.51 -29.36 -14.95
CA ALA A 59 18.90 -28.57 -13.78
C ALA A 59 17.94 -27.38 -13.61
N GLU A 60 16.80 -27.68 -13.00
CA GLU A 60 15.86 -26.74 -12.39
C GLU A 60 16.61 -25.93 -11.31
N SER A 61 16.65 -24.61 -11.46
CA SER A 61 17.29 -23.69 -10.50
C SER A 61 16.22 -22.89 -9.79
N GLU A 62 15.79 -23.41 -8.65
CA GLU A 62 14.92 -22.73 -7.67
C GLU A 62 15.68 -21.58 -6.96
N PRO A 63 15.01 -20.46 -6.62
CA PRO A 63 15.62 -19.36 -5.88
C PRO A 63 15.82 -19.69 -4.39
N SER A 64 17.05 -19.41 -3.93
CA SER A 64 17.55 -19.64 -2.58
C SER A 64 16.75 -18.88 -1.52
N SER A 65 16.01 -19.62 -0.69
CA SER A 65 15.42 -19.12 0.55
C SER A 65 16.45 -19.26 1.67
N THR A 66 17.00 -18.15 2.16
CA THR A 66 17.92 -18.15 3.30
C THR A 66 17.12 -18.34 4.61
N ASN A 67 17.05 -19.58 5.08
CA ASN A 67 16.51 -19.93 6.40
C ASN A 67 17.54 -19.55 7.47
N TYR A 68 17.25 -18.51 8.28
CA TYR A 68 17.95 -18.29 9.53
C TYR A 68 17.27 -19.13 10.62
N GLU A 69 17.79 -20.33 10.84
CA GLU A 69 17.35 -21.22 11.91
C GLU A 69 18.00 -20.78 13.23
N HIS A 70 17.27 -20.00 14.04
CA HIS A 70 17.68 -19.70 15.41
C HIS A 70 17.17 -20.80 16.34
N LYS A 71 18.09 -21.66 16.78
CA LYS A 71 17.82 -22.68 17.81
C LYS A 71 17.57 -22.02 19.17
N PRO A 72 16.45 -22.25 19.87
CA PRO A 72 16.32 -21.81 21.25
C PRO A 72 17.06 -22.78 22.18
N THR A 73 17.97 -22.24 23.00
CA THR A 73 18.55 -22.94 24.14
C THR A 73 17.51 -22.97 25.26
N SER A 74 17.02 -24.17 25.59
CA SER A 74 16.11 -24.39 26.71
C SER A 74 16.85 -24.37 28.04
N SER A 75 16.54 -23.37 28.87
CA SER A 75 16.78 -23.40 30.30
C SER A 75 15.42 -23.46 31.00
N ALA A 76 15.18 -24.58 31.69
CA ALA A 76 13.97 -24.80 32.47
C ALA A 76 14.06 -24.05 33.81
N GLY A 77 13.08 -23.19 34.07
CA GLY A 77 12.83 -22.57 35.37
C GLY A 77 11.40 -22.03 35.42
N ASN A 78 10.54 -22.67 36.21
CA ASN A 78 9.15 -22.25 36.41
C ASN A 78 9.08 -20.82 36.95
N ASN A 79 8.43 -19.91 36.23
CA ASN A 79 7.81 -18.68 36.75
C ASN A 79 6.87 -18.13 35.66
N GLU A 80 5.71 -17.63 36.09
CA GLU A 80 4.76 -16.78 35.36
C GLU A 80 5.32 -16.24 34.03
N SER A 81 4.81 -16.73 32.89
CA SER A 81 5.41 -16.52 31.57
C SER A 81 5.51 -15.03 31.25
N THR A 82 6.68 -14.44 31.52
CA THR A 82 7.02 -13.13 31.00
C THR A 82 7.15 -13.27 29.49
N GLU A 83 6.06 -13.00 28.76
CA GLU A 83 6.02 -13.03 27.31
C GLU A 83 7.23 -12.26 26.75
N THR A 84 8.12 -12.97 26.05
CA THR A 84 9.34 -12.36 25.48
C THR A 84 9.13 -12.15 23.99
N LEU A 85 9.81 -11.15 23.41
CA LEU A 85 9.76 -10.95 21.95
C LEU A 85 10.35 -12.13 21.15
N ALA A 86 11.18 -12.98 21.78
CA ALA A 86 11.87 -14.08 21.11
C ALA A 86 10.93 -15.16 20.53
N GLN A 87 9.67 -15.20 20.99
CA GLN A 87 8.67 -16.14 20.49
C GLN A 87 7.93 -15.64 19.24
N TYR A 88 8.06 -14.35 18.90
CA TYR A 88 7.40 -13.75 17.75
C TYR A 88 8.36 -13.64 16.57
N SER A 89 7.79 -13.71 15.37
CA SER A 89 8.55 -13.54 14.14
C SER A 89 9.06 -12.11 13.98
N VAL A 90 10.15 -11.95 13.21
CA VAL A 90 10.72 -10.63 12.88
C VAL A 90 9.67 -9.71 12.26
N LYS A 91 8.78 -10.26 11.41
CA LYS A 91 7.70 -9.50 10.77
C LYS A 91 6.66 -8.99 11.76
N GLU A 92 6.19 -9.83 12.68
CA GLU A 92 5.24 -9.41 13.73
C GLU A 92 5.83 -8.28 14.59
N ILE A 93 7.10 -8.42 14.98
CA ILE A 93 7.83 -7.40 15.74
C ILE A 93 7.97 -6.11 14.94
N GLU A 94 8.31 -6.19 13.65
CA GLU A 94 8.40 -5.03 12.77
C GLU A 94 7.06 -4.30 12.67
N TYR A 95 5.97 -5.02 12.35
CA TYR A 95 4.64 -4.41 12.20
C TYR A 95 4.20 -3.68 13.46
N ALA A 96 4.38 -4.33 14.62
CA ALA A 96 4.04 -3.75 15.91
C ALA A 96 4.89 -2.51 16.25
N ARG A 97 6.20 -2.54 15.97
CA ARG A 97 7.08 -1.37 16.20
C ARG A 97 6.76 -0.21 15.27
N VAL A 98 6.52 -0.49 13.99
CA VAL A 98 6.11 0.53 13.02
C VAL A 98 4.80 1.18 13.46
N TRP A 99 3.81 0.39 13.89
CA TRP A 99 2.55 0.96 14.39
C TRP A 99 2.73 1.73 15.70
N LEU A 100 3.52 1.21 16.65
CA LEU A 100 3.81 1.89 17.91
C LEU A 100 4.43 3.28 17.69
N GLN A 101 5.29 3.41 16.69
CA GLN A 101 6.00 4.66 16.39
C GLN A 101 5.22 5.61 15.46
N LEU A 102 4.50 5.08 14.48
CA LEU A 102 3.93 5.87 13.37
C LEU A 102 2.40 5.78 13.24
N GLY A 103 1.75 4.85 13.94
CA GLY A 103 0.30 4.70 13.93
C GLY A 103 -0.39 5.94 14.51
N ALA A 104 -1.36 6.49 13.76
CA ALA A 104 -2.05 7.71 14.15
C ALA A 104 -2.89 7.56 15.44
N ASN A 105 -3.36 6.34 15.71
CA ASN A 105 -4.05 5.97 16.94
C ASN A 105 -3.45 4.71 17.56
N GLN A 106 -3.07 4.80 18.83
CA GLN A 106 -2.52 3.68 19.59
C GLN A 106 -3.61 2.82 20.25
N ASN A 107 -4.84 3.33 20.34
CA ASN A 107 -6.00 2.67 20.93
C ASN A 107 -6.86 2.02 19.84
N ILE A 108 -6.37 0.90 19.31
CA ILE A 108 -7.01 0.11 18.24
C ILE A 108 -7.45 -1.25 18.76
N GLU A 109 -8.49 -1.81 18.13
CA GLU A 109 -9.02 -3.15 18.46
C GLU A 109 -8.39 -4.27 17.62
N GLY A 110 -7.66 -3.89 16.57
CA GLY A 110 -7.04 -4.78 15.60
C GLY A 110 -6.05 -4.03 14.73
N LEU A 111 -4.94 -4.68 14.41
CA LEU A 111 -3.87 -4.18 13.54
C LEU A 111 -3.84 -5.07 12.29
N TYR A 112 -4.33 -4.53 11.17
CA TYR A 112 -4.45 -5.26 9.91
C TYR A 112 -3.21 -5.06 9.07
N VAL A 113 -2.70 -6.14 8.50
CA VAL A 113 -1.52 -6.13 7.64
C VAL A 113 -1.92 -6.46 6.21
N ARG A 114 -1.54 -5.60 5.26
CA ARG A 114 -1.69 -5.86 3.83
C ARG A 114 -0.37 -5.74 3.12
N HIS A 115 0.05 -6.80 2.43
CA HIS A 115 1.18 -6.76 1.50
C HIS A 115 0.71 -6.31 0.12
N ILE A 116 1.46 -5.41 -0.50
CA ILE A 116 1.15 -4.84 -1.82
C ILE A 116 2.40 -4.96 -2.67
N SER A 117 2.32 -5.71 -3.77
CA SER A 117 3.46 -5.91 -4.64
C SER A 117 3.81 -4.68 -5.47
N ALA A 118 5.08 -4.54 -5.80
CA ALA A 118 5.57 -3.60 -6.80
C ALA A 118 4.77 -3.71 -8.10
N GLY A 119 4.55 -2.58 -8.78
CA GLY A 119 3.74 -2.52 -9.99
C GLY A 119 2.22 -2.44 -9.75
N THR A 120 1.73 -2.65 -8.53
CA THR A 120 0.31 -2.41 -8.21
C THR A 120 -0.03 -0.92 -8.33
N PRO A 121 -1.16 -0.51 -8.94
CA PRO A 121 -1.59 0.89 -8.95
C PRO A 121 -1.84 1.43 -7.53
N LEU A 122 -1.45 2.68 -7.27
CA LEU A 122 -1.76 3.38 -6.01
C LEU A 122 -3.28 3.54 -5.82
N ASN A 123 -3.95 3.98 -6.90
CA ASN A 123 -5.40 4.12 -6.98
C ASN A 123 -5.92 3.38 -8.23
N PRO A 124 -6.48 2.17 -8.07
CA PRO A 124 -7.03 1.39 -9.19
C PRO A 124 -8.15 2.10 -9.96
N ASP A 125 -8.84 3.05 -9.33
CA ASP A 125 -9.98 3.77 -9.92
C ASP A 125 -9.57 4.99 -10.75
N ASP A 126 -8.26 5.29 -10.84
CA ASP A 126 -7.74 6.43 -11.60
C ASP A 126 -6.74 5.99 -12.67
N THR A 127 -7.09 6.23 -13.94
CA THR A 127 -6.26 5.88 -15.09
C THR A 127 -4.92 6.65 -15.17
N THR A 128 -4.78 7.71 -14.37
CA THR A 128 -3.53 8.48 -14.22
C THR A 128 -2.69 8.06 -13.01
N SER A 129 -3.14 7.04 -12.26
CA SER A 129 -2.42 6.48 -11.12
C SER A 129 -1.01 6.04 -11.52
N ALA A 130 -0.05 6.33 -10.65
CA ALA A 130 1.24 5.65 -10.69
C ALA A 130 1.14 4.29 -10.00
N ASN A 131 2.20 3.49 -10.14
CA ASN A 131 2.31 2.19 -9.48
C ASN A 131 3.29 2.29 -8.31
N TYR A 132 3.13 1.41 -7.32
CA TYR A 132 4.14 1.21 -6.28
C TYR A 132 5.48 0.79 -6.94
N PRO A 133 6.60 1.46 -6.62
CA PRO A 133 7.89 1.16 -7.24
C PRO A 133 8.56 -0.09 -6.64
N GLU A 134 8.13 -0.52 -5.45
CA GLU A 134 8.67 -1.63 -4.67
C GLU A 134 7.53 -2.31 -3.88
N ASP A 135 7.81 -3.47 -3.29
CA ASP A 135 6.87 -4.15 -2.41
C ASP A 135 6.68 -3.33 -1.12
N VAL A 136 5.44 -3.11 -0.72
CA VAL A 136 5.11 -2.36 0.50
C VAL A 136 4.17 -3.14 1.42
N ILE A 137 4.24 -2.79 2.69
CA ILE A 137 3.29 -3.20 3.73
C ILE A 137 2.42 -2.00 4.07
N GLN A 138 1.10 -2.21 4.11
CA GLN A 138 0.15 -1.25 4.67
C GLN A 138 -0.41 -1.80 5.98
N LEU A 139 -0.17 -1.08 7.06
CA LEU A 139 -0.76 -1.31 8.38
C LEU A 139 -1.98 -0.41 8.53
N ALA A 140 -3.05 -0.91 9.13
CA ALA A 140 -4.24 -0.12 9.44
C ALA A 140 -4.89 -0.57 10.75
N GLY A 141 -5.49 0.37 11.48
CA GLY A 141 -6.37 0.04 12.59
C GLY A 141 -7.75 -0.42 12.10
N SER A 142 -8.55 -0.98 13.00
CA SER A 142 -9.89 -1.50 12.67
C SER A 142 -10.85 -0.47 12.10
N ARG A 143 -10.67 0.82 12.43
CA ARG A 143 -11.55 1.91 11.99
C ARG A 143 -10.75 2.87 11.12
N LEU A 144 -11.42 3.55 10.19
CA LEU A 144 -10.77 4.54 9.31
C LEU A 144 -10.08 5.66 10.09
N VAL A 145 -10.65 6.08 11.23
CA VAL A 145 -10.08 7.11 12.10
C VAL A 145 -8.78 6.66 12.78
N ASP A 146 -8.54 5.35 12.85
CA ASP A 146 -7.30 4.80 13.41
C ASP A 146 -6.12 5.00 12.44
N GLY A 147 -6.41 5.27 11.17
CA GLY A 147 -5.44 5.60 10.13
C GLY A 147 -4.71 4.40 9.56
N SER A 148 -3.66 4.68 8.79
CA SER A 148 -2.80 3.68 8.16
C SER A 148 -1.37 4.16 8.03
N VAL A 149 -0.43 3.20 7.94
CA VAL A 149 0.98 3.44 7.60
C VAL A 149 1.32 2.53 6.42
N THR A 150 1.70 3.10 5.28
CA THR A 150 2.20 2.36 4.12
C THR A 150 3.69 2.54 4.00
N TYR A 151 4.46 1.46 3.95
CA TYR A 151 5.93 1.54 3.96
C TYR A 151 6.61 0.35 3.26
N HIS A 152 7.84 0.55 2.82
CA HIS A 152 8.77 -0.51 2.45
C HIS A 152 9.78 -0.75 3.58
N SER A 153 10.08 -2.01 3.90
CA SER A 153 11.11 -2.37 4.88
C SER A 153 12.47 -2.53 4.20
N ASN A 154 13.49 -1.83 4.71
CA ASN A 154 14.85 -1.94 4.17
C ASN A 154 15.64 -3.12 4.77
N GLY A 155 15.06 -3.85 5.75
CA GLY A 155 15.68 -5.01 6.39
C GLY A 155 16.79 -4.70 7.41
N ASP A 156 17.10 -3.43 7.63
CA ASP A 156 18.17 -2.95 8.53
C ASP A 156 17.63 -2.18 9.75
N GLY A 157 16.33 -2.27 10.01
CA GLY A 157 15.65 -1.49 11.05
C GLY A 157 15.22 -0.09 10.58
N THR A 158 15.36 0.22 9.29
CA THR A 158 14.81 1.42 8.67
C THR A 158 13.71 1.08 7.66
N ILE A 159 12.87 2.06 7.37
CA ILE A 159 11.76 1.95 6.41
C ILE A 159 11.66 3.18 5.52
N ASN A 160 11.05 3.02 4.34
CA ASN A 160 10.63 4.12 3.48
C ASN A 160 9.10 4.26 3.56
N VAL A 161 8.61 5.32 4.20
CA VAL A 161 7.18 5.58 4.41
C VAL A 161 6.60 6.33 3.22
N TYR A 162 5.50 5.83 2.69
CA TYR A 162 4.73 6.46 1.62
C TYR A 162 3.52 7.21 2.16
N ASN A 163 3.26 8.40 1.63
CA ASN A 163 2.05 9.17 1.96
C ASN A 163 0.87 8.73 1.07
N VAL A 164 0.41 7.50 1.25
CA VAL A 164 -0.76 6.94 0.55
C VAL A 164 -1.95 6.92 1.51
N PRO A 165 -3.11 7.50 1.13
CA PRO A 165 -4.30 7.40 1.96
C PRO A 165 -4.85 5.96 1.97
N LEU A 166 -5.47 5.56 3.08
CA LEU A 166 -6.18 4.28 3.15
C LEU A 166 -7.41 4.25 2.20
N ARG A 167 -8.01 5.42 1.96
CA ARG A 167 -9.19 5.59 1.10
C ARG A 167 -9.01 6.77 0.15
N TRP A 168 -9.44 6.58 -1.08
CA TRP A 168 -9.38 7.56 -2.16
C TRP A 168 -10.75 8.24 -2.34
N ASP A 169 -11.03 9.35 -1.64
CA ASP A 169 -12.30 10.09 -1.71
C ASP A 169 -12.24 11.35 -2.62
N GLY A 170 -11.31 11.37 -3.59
CA GLY A 170 -11.04 12.50 -4.48
C GLY A 170 -11.87 12.52 -5.78
N GLN A 171 -11.61 13.55 -6.60
CA GLN A 171 -12.07 13.63 -7.98
C GLN A 171 -11.00 13.05 -8.91
N TYR A 172 -11.41 12.25 -9.89
CA TYR A 172 -10.50 11.60 -10.83
C TYR A 172 -10.77 12.03 -12.28
N PRO A 173 -9.73 12.13 -13.12
CA PRO A 173 -8.33 11.84 -12.82
C PRO A 173 -7.65 12.94 -11.98
N ALA A 174 -6.90 12.53 -10.96
CA ALA A 174 -6.11 13.44 -10.10
C ALA A 174 -4.81 13.91 -10.78
N GLY A 175 -4.39 13.22 -11.85
CA GLY A 175 -3.26 13.60 -12.70
C GLY A 175 -1.93 12.98 -12.29
N LYS A 176 -1.10 12.64 -13.28
CA LYS A 176 0.19 11.92 -13.09
C LYS A 176 1.14 12.60 -12.10
N LYS A 177 1.17 13.94 -12.07
CA LYS A 177 2.04 14.71 -11.17
C LYS A 177 1.71 14.45 -9.70
N PHE A 178 0.43 14.33 -9.36
CA PHE A 178 -0.03 14.03 -8.01
C PHE A 178 0.48 12.65 -7.55
N TYR A 179 0.23 11.60 -8.34
CA TYR A 179 0.70 10.25 -7.99
C TYR A 179 2.22 10.10 -8.00
N THR A 180 2.91 10.78 -8.92
CA THR A 180 4.38 10.79 -8.96
C THR A 180 4.96 11.46 -7.70
N ALA A 181 4.30 12.47 -7.15
CA ALA A 181 4.75 13.09 -5.90
C ALA A 181 4.63 12.10 -4.72
N ILE A 182 3.62 11.25 -4.70
CA ILE A 182 3.44 10.23 -3.64
C ILE A 182 4.56 9.18 -3.71
N THR A 183 4.94 8.71 -4.90
CA THR A 183 5.97 7.66 -5.04
C THR A 183 7.40 8.18 -4.90
N LYS A 184 7.66 9.46 -5.22
CA LYS A 184 9.00 10.04 -5.13
C LYS A 184 9.34 10.67 -3.78
N ASN A 185 8.32 11.10 -3.02
CA ASN A 185 8.53 11.80 -1.75
C ASN A 185 8.33 10.85 -0.56
N THR A 186 9.01 9.72 -0.58
CA THR A 186 9.04 8.80 0.57
C THR A 186 9.83 9.43 1.72
N LYS A 187 9.45 9.09 2.94
CA LYS A 187 10.19 9.50 4.14
C LYS A 187 10.99 8.31 4.66
N HIS A 188 12.31 8.44 4.68
CA HIS A 188 13.19 7.46 5.31
C HIS A 188 13.13 7.61 6.83
N VAL A 189 12.87 6.51 7.55
CA VAL A 189 12.66 6.51 9.01
C VAL A 189 13.37 5.31 9.64
N SER A 190 14.12 5.55 10.72
CA SER A 190 14.61 4.48 11.59
C SER A 190 13.54 4.11 12.61
N ILE A 191 13.33 2.81 12.81
CA ILE A 191 12.33 2.27 13.72
C ILE A 191 13.00 1.92 15.05
N ASP A 192 12.52 2.55 16.12
CA ASP A 192 12.97 2.31 17.47
C ASP A 192 12.51 0.93 17.97
N THR A 193 13.30 0.30 18.83
CA THR A 193 12.95 -1.00 19.40
C THR A 193 11.70 -0.95 20.27
N GLY A 194 11.40 0.22 20.85
CA GLY A 194 10.25 0.49 21.69
C GLY A 194 10.26 -0.24 23.03
N ASP A 195 9.17 -0.09 23.77
CA ASP A 195 8.88 -0.88 24.95
C ASP A 195 8.37 -2.26 24.54
N ASN A 196 9.09 -3.33 24.92
CA ASN A 196 8.74 -4.70 24.54
C ASN A 196 7.31 -5.09 24.93
N LYS A 197 6.76 -4.60 26.05
CA LYS A 197 5.39 -4.93 26.46
C LYS A 197 4.38 -4.31 25.51
N LYS A 198 4.57 -3.06 25.10
CA LYS A 198 3.71 -2.38 24.12
C LYS A 198 3.81 -3.02 22.74
N VAL A 199 5.01 -3.44 22.34
CA VAL A 199 5.20 -4.18 21.10
C VAL A 199 4.39 -5.48 21.13
N ILE A 200 4.47 -6.24 22.22
CA ILE A 200 3.69 -7.47 22.41
C ILE A 200 2.18 -7.20 22.40
N GLU A 201 1.72 -6.09 22.99
CA GLU A 201 0.31 -5.68 22.93
C GLU A 201 -0.15 -5.49 21.48
N PHE A 202 0.61 -4.79 20.64
CA PHE A 202 0.27 -4.65 19.22
C PHE A 202 0.37 -5.96 18.43
N ILE A 203 1.35 -6.82 18.73
CA ILE A 203 1.45 -8.15 18.10
C ILE A 203 0.17 -8.95 18.35
N LYS A 204 -0.37 -8.92 19.57
CA LYS A 204 -1.61 -9.62 19.93
C LYS A 204 -2.85 -9.08 19.20
N LEU A 205 -2.77 -7.88 18.62
CA LEU A 205 -3.85 -7.28 17.84
C LEU A 205 -3.74 -7.59 16.34
N LEU A 206 -2.67 -8.23 15.87
CA LEU A 206 -2.47 -8.54 14.45
C LEU A 206 -3.62 -9.40 13.89
N LYS A 207 -4.04 -9.08 12.66
CA LYS A 207 -5.12 -9.71 11.90
C LYS A 207 -4.70 -10.05 10.48
#